data_AF-A0A7S1D032-F1
#
_entry.id   AF-A0A7S1D032-F1
#
_cell.length_a   1.000
_cell.length_b   1.000
_cell.length_c   1.000
_cell.angle_alpha   90.00
_cell.angle_beta   90.00
_cell.angle_gamma   90.00
#
_symmetry.space_group_name_H-M   'P 1'
#
loop_
_entity.id
_entity.type
_entity.pdbx_description
1 polymer ?
#
loop_
_entity_poly.entity_id
_entity_poly.type
_entity_poly.pdbx_seq_one_letter_code
_entity_poly.pdbx_strand_id
1 'polypeptide(L)'
;GCLCRLVGDVNVVVDKLRVDRSRVRLAEVSVGDETGTVSLRARDDQIDVLQEVSQRSGAVVLRNCTLELFQGKHIRLAVTKWGKLSTYPDSVASTPPPPSTMNRNRNFSLIDLSLVASE
;
A
#
# COMPACT_ATOMS: atom_id res chain seq x y z
N GLY A 1 14.16 -2.54 7.06
CA GLY A 1 13.21 -3.60 7.43
C GLY A 1 12.31 -3.93 6.25
N CYS A 2 11.73 -5.13 6.21
CA CYS A 2 10.71 -5.50 5.22
C CYS A 2 9.35 -5.68 5.91
N LEU A 3 8.26 -5.35 5.22
CA LEU A 3 6.89 -5.57 5.68
C LEU A 3 6.22 -6.56 4.75
N CYS A 4 5.75 -7.69 5.26
CA CYS A 4 4.86 -8.60 4.53
C CYS A 4 3.42 -8.26 4.92
N ARG A 5 2.58 -7.84 3.96
CA ARG A 5 1.22 -7.34 4.25
C ARG A 5 0.21 -7.93 3.27
N LEU A 6 -0.98 -8.25 3.78
CA LEU A 6 -2.11 -8.68 2.97
C LEU A 6 -2.60 -7.51 2.12
N VAL A 7 -3.08 -7.81 0.92
CA VAL A 7 -3.63 -6.83 -0.02
C VAL A 7 -5.15 -6.95 -0.01
N GLY A 8 -5.80 -5.81 0.23
CA GLY A 8 -7.24 -5.63 0.13
C GLY A 8 -7.64 -4.95 -1.16
N ASP A 9 -8.56 -4.00 -1.05
CA ASP A 9 -9.21 -3.38 -2.20
C ASP A 9 -8.23 -2.45 -2.93
N VAL A 10 -8.25 -2.49 -4.27
CA VAL A 10 -7.43 -1.65 -5.15
C VAL A 10 -8.33 -0.65 -5.85
N ASN A 11 -8.22 0.63 -5.46
CA ASN A 11 -9.02 1.71 -6.04
C ASN A 11 -8.14 2.63 -6.91
N VAL A 12 -8.29 2.54 -8.24
CA VAL A 12 -7.57 3.42 -9.18
C VAL A 12 -8.21 4.82 -9.14
N VAL A 13 -7.49 5.77 -8.55
CA VAL A 13 -7.96 7.15 -8.35
C VAL A 13 -7.49 8.11 -9.44
N VAL A 14 -6.42 7.75 -10.17
CA VAL A 14 -5.97 8.48 -11.36
C VAL A 14 -5.61 7.47 -12.43
N ASP A 15 -6.16 7.68 -13.62
CA ASP A 15 -5.72 7.02 -14.84
C ASP A 15 -5.83 8.02 -15.99
N LYS A 16 -4.69 8.55 -16.43
CA LYS A 16 -4.64 9.63 -17.41
C LYS A 16 -3.55 9.39 -18.44
N LEU A 17 -3.90 9.62 -19.70
CA LEU A 17 -2.95 9.72 -20.80
C LEU A 17 -2.50 11.16 -20.95
N ARG A 18 -1.19 11.40 -20.93
CA ARG A 18 -0.58 12.72 -21.18
C ARG A 18 -0.46 12.99 -22.69
N VAL A 19 -0.20 14.25 -23.03
CA VAL A 19 0.03 14.72 -24.41
C VAL A 19 1.23 14.00 -25.06
N ASP A 20 2.26 13.68 -24.28
CA ASP A 20 3.44 12.91 -24.69
C ASP A 20 3.17 11.40 -24.82
N ARG A 21 1.92 10.96 -24.69
CA ARG A 21 1.46 9.55 -24.66
C ARG A 21 1.93 8.74 -23.45
N SER A 22 2.61 9.35 -22.47
CA SER A 22 2.86 8.68 -21.19
C SER A 22 1.54 8.51 -20.43
N ARG A 23 1.34 7.33 -19.82
CA ARG A 23 0.19 7.06 -18.96
C ARG A 23 0.61 7.24 -17.51
N VAL A 24 -0.23 7.90 -16.72
CA VAL A 24 -0.05 8.02 -15.27
C VAL A 24 -1.16 7.26 -14.61
N ARG A 25 -0.80 6.26 -13.81
CA ARG A 25 -1.77 5.57 -12.97
C ARG A 25 -1.43 5.75 -11.49
N LEU A 26 -2.46 5.98 -10.70
CA LEU A 26 -2.37 6.07 -9.25
C LEU A 26 -3.54 5.30 -8.65
N ALA A 27 -3.25 4.41 -7.70
CA ALA A 27 -4.26 3.73 -6.91
C ALA A 27 -4.04 3.95 -5.40
N GLU A 28 -5.14 4.01 -4.68
CA GLU A 28 -5.16 3.75 -3.24
C GLU A 28 -5.47 2.28 -3.02
N VAL A 29 -4.59 1.59 -2.30
CA VAL A 29 -4.69 0.14 -2.06
C VAL A 29 -4.72 -0.13 -0.57
N SER A 30 -5.78 -0.77 -0.07
CA SER A 30 -5.80 -1.19 1.32
C SER A 30 -4.75 -2.29 1.53
N VAL A 31 -3.83 -2.10 2.47
CA VAL A 31 -2.90 -3.14 2.92
C VAL A 31 -2.90 -3.22 4.44
N GLY A 32 -2.65 -4.41 4.99
CA GLY A 32 -2.72 -4.55 6.45
C GLY A 32 -2.40 -5.93 7.00
N ASP A 33 -2.67 -6.04 8.28
CA ASP A 33 -2.53 -7.22 9.13
C ASP A 33 -3.66 -7.20 10.18
N GLU A 34 -3.60 -8.08 11.17
CA GLU A 34 -4.59 -8.17 12.24
C GLU A 34 -4.72 -6.88 13.07
N THR A 35 -3.70 -6.02 13.08
CA THR A 35 -3.69 -4.79 13.87
C THR A 35 -4.48 -3.66 13.23
N GLY A 36 -4.65 -3.70 11.89
CA GLY A 36 -5.41 -2.73 11.13
C GLY A 36 -4.98 -2.64 9.66
N THR A 37 -5.49 -1.62 9.00
CA THR A 37 -5.26 -1.33 7.58
C THR A 37 -4.72 0.08 7.37
N VAL A 38 -3.95 0.25 6.31
CA VAL A 38 -3.47 1.54 5.82
C VAL A 38 -3.53 1.55 4.30
N SER A 39 -3.86 2.70 3.71
CA SER A 39 -3.84 2.91 2.27
C SER A 39 -2.40 3.06 1.77
N LEU A 40 -1.97 2.14 0.93
CA LEU A 40 -0.75 2.19 0.12
C LEU A 40 -1.02 2.99 -1.15
N ARG A 41 -0.14 3.95 -1.45
CA ARG A 41 -0.16 4.73 -2.69
C ARG A 41 0.64 4.00 -3.76
N ALA A 42 -0.06 3.31 -4.67
CA ALA A 42 0.54 2.53 -5.75
C ALA A 42 0.56 3.29 -7.08
N ARG A 43 1.62 3.15 -7.86
CA ARG A 43 1.78 3.80 -9.17
C ARG A 43 2.08 2.80 -10.26
N ASP A 44 1.55 3.07 -11.45
CA ASP A 44 1.87 2.37 -12.70
C ASP A 44 1.84 0.85 -12.51
N ASP A 45 2.94 0.14 -12.79
CA ASP A 45 3.00 -1.34 -12.75
C ASP A 45 2.77 -1.94 -11.36
N GLN A 46 2.95 -1.16 -10.29
CA GLN A 46 2.61 -1.61 -8.93
C GLN A 46 1.12 -1.94 -8.81
N ILE A 47 0.27 -1.23 -9.56
CA ILE A 47 -1.19 -1.38 -9.53
C ILE A 47 -1.56 -2.74 -10.10
N ASP A 48 -0.96 -3.13 -11.22
CA ASP A 48 -1.25 -4.42 -11.88
C ASP A 48 -0.87 -5.57 -10.94
N VAL A 49 0.33 -5.51 -10.32
CA VAL A 49 0.77 -6.49 -9.31
C VAL A 49 -0.20 -6.56 -8.13
N LEU A 50 -0.64 -5.41 -7.61
CA LEU A 50 -1.54 -5.37 -6.46
C LEU A 50 -2.94 -5.87 -6.80
N GLN A 51 -3.43 -5.66 -8.03
CA GLN A 51 -4.70 -6.22 -8.49
C GLN A 51 -4.65 -7.75 -8.52
N GLU A 52 -3.60 -8.33 -9.10
CA GLU A 52 -3.41 -9.78 -9.13
C GLU A 52 -3.32 -10.37 -7.71
N VAL A 53 -2.56 -9.72 -6.81
CA VAL A 53 -2.44 -10.16 -5.43
C VAL A 53 -3.77 -10.03 -4.68
N SER A 54 -4.52 -8.95 -4.90
CA SER A 54 -5.84 -8.73 -4.30
C SER A 54 -6.84 -9.81 -4.71
N GLN A 55 -6.91 -10.16 -6.00
CA GLN A 55 -7.82 -11.18 -6.53
C GLN A 55 -7.62 -12.56 -5.89
N ARG A 56 -6.37 -12.91 -5.56
CA ARG A 56 -6.04 -14.17 -4.87
C ARG A 56 -5.99 -14.05 -3.35
N SER A 57 -6.42 -12.93 -2.78
CA SER A 57 -6.34 -12.64 -1.33
C SER A 57 -4.94 -12.85 -0.75
N GLY A 58 -3.91 -12.45 -1.51
CA GLY A 58 -2.51 -12.69 -1.19
C GLY A 58 -1.83 -11.56 -0.42
N ALA A 59 -0.51 -11.69 -0.29
CA ALA A 59 0.35 -10.71 0.35
C ALA A 59 1.43 -10.16 -0.58
N VAL A 60 1.88 -8.94 -0.27
CA VAL A 60 3.06 -8.30 -0.85
C VAL A 60 4.14 -8.11 0.20
N VAL A 61 5.38 -8.08 -0.27
CA VAL A 61 6.57 -7.73 0.49
C VAL A 61 7.00 -6.33 0.08
N LEU A 62 7.09 -5.46 1.07
CA LEU A 62 7.40 -4.05 0.92
C LEU A 62 8.74 -3.76 1.61
N ARG A 63 9.72 -3.27 0.85
CA ARG A 63 11.07 -2.93 1.33
C ARG A 63 11.33 -1.45 1.15
N ASN A 64 11.95 -0.81 2.14
CA ASN A 64 12.23 0.63 2.19
C ASN A 64 10.99 1.48 1.85
N CYS A 65 9.93 1.30 2.63
CA CYS A 65 8.71 2.08 2.54
C CYS A 65 8.70 3.21 3.57
N THR A 66 7.86 4.20 3.32
CA THR A 66 7.69 5.37 4.18
C THR A 66 6.20 5.62 4.41
N LEU A 67 5.88 6.27 5.53
CA LEU A 67 4.58 6.89 5.72
C LEU A 67 4.66 8.33 5.20
N GLU A 68 3.66 8.73 4.42
CA GLU A 68 3.52 10.07 3.86
C GLU A 68 2.20 10.68 4.32
N LEU A 69 2.18 12.00 4.53
CA LEU A 69 0.96 12.74 4.80
C LEU A 69 0.23 13.06 3.50
N PHE A 70 -0.97 12.51 3.37
CA PHE A 70 -1.95 12.90 2.39
C PHE A 70 -2.77 14.08 2.90
N GLN A 71 -2.84 15.14 2.08
CA GLN A 71 -3.51 16.41 2.40
C GLN A 71 -3.07 17.02 3.75
N GLY A 72 -1.82 16.74 4.17
CA GLY A 72 -1.26 17.23 5.43
C GLY A 72 -1.84 16.61 6.70
N LYS A 73 -2.76 15.63 6.60
CA LYS A 73 -3.59 15.18 7.72
C LYS A 73 -3.67 13.66 7.88
N HIS A 74 -3.76 12.94 6.77
CA HIS A 74 -3.99 11.50 6.78
C HIS A 74 -2.73 10.75 6.37
N ILE A 75 -2.45 9.61 6.98
CA ILE A 75 -1.28 8.81 6.58
C ILE A 75 -1.57 7.93 5.37
N ARG A 76 -0.55 7.76 4.53
CA ARG A 76 -0.47 6.78 3.45
C ARG A 76 0.86 6.05 3.51
N LEU A 77 0.86 4.76 3.20
CA LEU A 77 2.10 4.03 2.96
C LEU A 77 2.56 4.28 1.52
N ALA A 78 3.86 4.43 1.30
CA ALA A 78 4.44 4.56 -0.03
C ALA A 78 5.77 3.80 -0.13
N VAL A 79 6.05 3.25 -1.31
CA VAL A 79 7.36 2.67 -1.62
C VAL A 79 8.28 3.80 -2.06
N THR A 80 9.43 3.94 -1.39
CA THR A 80 10.39 5.00 -1.73
C THR A 80 11.08 4.73 -3.07
N LYS A 81 11.84 5.70 -3.60
CA LYS A 81 12.64 5.52 -4.82
C LYS A 81 13.69 4.39 -4.74
N TRP A 82 14.10 4.02 -3.54
CA TRP A 82 15.02 2.91 -3.25
C TRP A 82 14.31 1.69 -2.69
N GLY A 83 12.98 1.73 -2.67
CA GLY A 83 12.13 0.66 -2.19
C GLY A 83 11.75 -0.30 -3.29
N LYS A 84 11.20 -1.43 -2.86
CA LYS A 84 10.73 -2.49 -3.74
C LYS A 84 9.41 -3.04 -3.22
N LEU A 85 8.49 -3.25 -4.14
CA LEU A 85 7.27 -4.03 -3.96
C LEU A 85 7.44 -5.35 -4.72
N SER A 86 7.16 -6.46 -4.06
CA SER A 86 7.13 -7.79 -4.68
C SER A 86 6.00 -8.63 -4.12
N THR A 87 5.57 -9.64 -4.85
CA THR A 87 4.60 -10.62 -4.34
C THR A 87 5.27 -11.53 -3.31
N TYR A 88 4.52 -11.98 -2.29
CA TYR A 88 4.93 -13.11 -1.47
C TYR A 88 4.54 -14.44 -2.16
N PRO A 89 5.37 -15.49 -2.14
CA PRO A 89 6.75 -15.53 -1.60
C PRO A 89 7.76 -14.81 -2.53
N ASP A 90 8.79 -14.17 -1.95
CA ASP A 90 9.80 -13.37 -2.69
C ASP A 90 11.18 -14.04 -2.77
N SER A 91 11.28 -15.34 -2.44
CA SER A 91 12.52 -16.12 -2.37
C SER A 91 13.60 -15.57 -1.42
N VAL A 92 13.24 -14.68 -0.49
CA VAL A 92 14.15 -14.18 0.53
C VAL A 92 13.83 -14.85 1.87
N ALA A 93 14.78 -15.62 2.40
CA ALA A 93 14.59 -16.42 3.62
C ALA A 93 14.24 -15.58 4.87
N SER A 94 14.65 -14.32 4.91
CA SER A 94 14.35 -13.41 6.04
C SER A 94 13.00 -12.68 5.93
N THR A 95 12.25 -12.91 4.85
CA THR A 95 10.89 -12.36 4.72
C THR A 95 9.97 -13.09 5.71
N PRO A 96 9.30 -12.38 6.63
CA PRO A 96 8.36 -13.00 7.54
C PRO A 96 7.16 -13.58 6.76
N PRO A 97 6.51 -14.63 7.29
CA PRO A 97 5.29 -15.14 6.68
C PRO A 97 4.21 -14.06 6.62
N PRO A 98 3.27 -14.15 5.67
CA PRO A 98 2.18 -13.20 5.57
C PRO A 98 1.28 -13.27 6.81
N PRO A 99 0.67 -12.14 7.21
CA PRO A 99 -0.39 -12.15 8.21
C PRO A 99 -1.51 -13.12 7.81
N SER A 100 -2.18 -13.72 8.79
CA SER A 100 -3.30 -14.64 8.53
C SER A 100 -4.61 -13.92 8.23
N THR A 101 -4.77 -12.70 8.75
CA THR A 101 -5.99 -11.90 8.60
C THR A 101 -5.66 -10.42 8.49
N MET A 102 -6.63 -9.63 8.01
CA MET A 102 -6.52 -8.18 7.90
C MET A 102 -7.72 -7.52 8.57
N ASN A 103 -7.49 -6.68 9.58
CA ASN A 103 -8.55 -5.99 10.28
C ASN A 103 -9.01 -4.74 9.52
N ARG A 104 -10.07 -4.91 8.73
CA ARG A 104 -10.67 -3.85 7.91
C ARG A 104 -11.44 -2.79 8.71
N ASN A 105 -11.83 -3.09 9.96
CA ASN A 105 -12.57 -2.14 10.80
C ASN A 105 -11.67 -1.04 11.37
N ARG A 106 -10.35 -1.27 11.41
CA ARG A 106 -9.37 -0.30 11.93
C ARG A 106 -8.50 0.23 10.80
N ASN A 107 -8.99 1.28 10.14
CA ASN A 107 -8.28 1.93 9.03
C ASN A 107 -7.52 3.18 9.51
N PHE A 108 -6.21 3.07 9.65
CA PHE A 108 -5.34 4.16 10.09
C PHE A 108 -5.27 5.31 9.09
N SER A 109 -5.59 5.07 7.82
CA SER A 109 -5.62 6.08 6.77
C SER A 109 -6.80 7.05 6.86
N LEU A 110 -7.75 6.80 7.75
CA LEU A 110 -8.89 7.70 8.02
C LEU A 110 -8.63 8.65 9.21
N ILE A 111 -7.56 8.42 9.99
CA ILE A 111 -7.24 9.25 11.15
C ILE A 111 -6.73 10.60 10.66
N ASP A 112 -7.36 11.70 11.10
CA ASP A 112 -6.84 13.06 10.93
C ASP A 112 -5.83 13.35 12.05
N LEU A 113 -4.54 13.31 11.72
CA LEU A 113 -3.46 13.55 12.68
C LEU A 113 -3.42 14.99 13.20
N SER A 114 -4.05 15.95 12.51
CA SER A 114 -4.11 17.33 13.01
C SER A 114 -4.99 17.47 14.25
N LEU A 115 -5.91 16.55 14.48
CA LEU A 115 -6.77 16.51 15.67
C LEU A 115 -6.13 15.77 16.84
N VAL A 116 -5.09 14.99 16.59
CA VAL A 116 -4.37 14.21 17.61
C VAL A 116 -3.15 14.99 18.11
N ALA A 117 -2.47 15.72 17.23
CA ALA A 117 -1.29 16.51 17.59
C ALA A 117 -1.63 17.87 18.24
N SER A 118 -2.91 18.22 18.32
CA SER A 118 -3.40 19.46 18.93
C SER A 118 -3.75 19.33 20.42
N GLU A 119 -3.60 18.14 21.00
CA GLU A 119 -3.67 17.89 22.44
C GLU A 119 -2.25 17.82 23.04
#